data_AF-A0A8C8XT59-F1
#
_entry.id   AF-A0A8C8XT59-F1
#
_cell.length_a   1.000
_cell.length_b   1.000
_cell.length_c   1.000
_cell.angle_alpha   90.00
_cell.angle_beta   90.00
_cell.angle_gamma   90.00
#
_symmetry.space_group_name_H-M   'P 1'
#
loop_
_entity.id
_entity.type
_entity.pdbx_description
1 polymer ?
#
loop_
_entity_poly.entity_id
_entity_poly.type
_entity_poly.pdbx_seq_one_letter_code
_entity_poly.pdbx_strand_id
1 'polypeptide(L)'
;MLVVLGVGPSASARHHMQLLLKPIEMHSASTFQCMDPHKLNACPRPDSDCLCGLLRTPNIDRLAEEGVRLTQHLAAAPLCTPSRSSFLTGRHSFRSGMEAHDGYRALQWNGGSGGLPENETTFARILQQQGYATGLIGKWHQGVNCESRTDHCHHPLNHGFDYFYGMPFTLVNDCDPGRPPEVDASTRARLWFYTQVAALGVLTIALGKICGLISVPWKAVLGAASLVFLFFVSWYASFGFVRRWNCILMRNHDVTEQPMVLERTAHLMLQEAVSYIER
;
A
#
# COMPACT_ATOMS: atom_id res chain seq x y z
N MET A 1 4.16 -8.82 -4.12
CA MET A 1 3.79 -8.38 -5.48
C MET A 1 3.91 -9.63 -6.33
N LEU A 2 2.82 -10.06 -6.94
CA LEU A 2 2.84 -11.17 -7.86
C LEU A 2 2.90 -10.59 -9.27
N VAL A 3 4.05 -10.73 -9.93
CA VAL A 3 4.17 -10.39 -11.35
C VAL A 3 4.11 -11.69 -12.12
N VAL A 4 3.14 -11.76 -13.03
CA VAL A 4 2.92 -12.93 -13.89
C VAL A 4 3.33 -12.54 -15.30
N LEU A 5 4.28 -13.29 -15.86
CA LEU A 5 4.80 -13.07 -17.20
C LEU A 5 4.51 -14.32 -18.03
N GLY A 6 3.64 -14.17 -19.03
CA GLY A 6 3.34 -15.19 -20.04
C GLY A 6 4.10 -14.90 -21.33
N VAL A 7 4.46 -15.94 -22.08
CA VAL A 7 5.04 -15.77 -23.43
C VAL A 7 3.90 -15.56 -24.41
N GLY A 8 3.88 -14.44 -25.13
CA GLY A 8 2.83 -14.18 -26.11
C GLY A 8 2.91 -15.09 -27.35
N PRO A 9 1.82 -15.23 -28.12
CA PRO A 9 1.73 -16.17 -29.23
C PRO A 9 2.70 -15.89 -30.41
N SER A 10 3.32 -14.71 -30.48
CA SER A 10 4.29 -14.36 -31.53
C SER A 10 5.75 -14.65 -31.17
N ALA A 11 6.05 -15.03 -29.92
CA ALA A 11 7.41 -15.31 -29.50
C ALA A 11 7.76 -16.78 -29.78
N SER A 12 8.74 -17.01 -30.65
CA SER A 12 9.28 -18.31 -31.04
C SER A 12 9.98 -19.09 -29.88
N ALA A 13 9.70 -18.76 -28.63
CA ALA A 13 10.30 -19.39 -27.46
C ALA A 13 9.30 -20.33 -26.81
N ARG A 14 9.75 -21.55 -26.49
CA ARG A 14 9.03 -22.56 -25.70
C ARG A 14 8.32 -21.91 -24.50
N HIS A 15 7.11 -22.39 -24.21
CA HIS A 15 6.22 -21.98 -23.13
C HIS A 15 6.97 -21.89 -21.78
N HIS A 16 7.59 -20.75 -21.49
CA HIS A 16 8.31 -20.50 -20.25
C HIS A 16 7.61 -19.37 -19.52
N MET A 17 6.63 -19.74 -18.69
CA MET A 17 6.00 -18.81 -17.76
C MET A 17 6.96 -18.49 -16.62
N GLN A 18 7.21 -17.22 -16.37
CA GLN A 18 8.05 -16.78 -15.25
C GLN A 18 7.19 -16.07 -14.21
N LEU A 19 7.19 -16.63 -13.00
CA LEU A 19 6.59 -16.02 -11.82
C LEU A 19 7.68 -15.28 -11.05
N LEU A 20 7.60 -13.95 -11.07
CA LEU A 20 8.46 -13.11 -10.22
C LEU A 20 7.70 -12.77 -8.95
N LEU A 21 8.05 -13.48 -7.89
CA LEU A 21 7.54 -13.25 -6.54
C LEU A 21 8.47 -12.28 -5.81
N LYS A 22 7.99 -11.05 -5.58
CA LYS A 22 8.49 -10.28 -4.44
C LYS A 22 7.59 -10.61 -3.25
N PRO A 23 8.10 -11.28 -2.20
CA PRO A 23 7.31 -11.60 -1.02
C PRO A 23 6.61 -10.34 -0.52
N ILE A 24 5.31 -10.49 -0.25
CA ILE A 24 4.51 -9.45 0.39
C ILE A 24 5.19 -9.20 1.74
N GLU A 25 5.41 -7.93 2.08
CA GLU A 25 5.98 -7.51 3.37
C GLU A 25 5.25 -8.23 4.51
N MET A 26 5.82 -9.33 4.99
CA MET A 26 5.51 -9.89 6.29
C MET A 26 6.28 -9.00 7.27
N HIS A 27 5.56 -8.52 8.27
CA HIS A 27 5.95 -7.41 9.15
C HIS A 27 7.17 -7.68 10.06
N SER A 28 7.97 -8.72 9.82
CA SER A 28 9.23 -8.90 10.53
C SER A 28 10.31 -9.52 9.65
N ALA A 29 11.53 -8.97 9.78
CA ALA A 29 12.75 -9.55 9.23
C ALA A 29 13.04 -10.97 9.77
N SER A 30 12.32 -11.43 10.80
CA SER A 30 12.51 -12.75 11.42
C SER A 30 11.91 -13.92 10.64
N THR A 31 11.01 -13.70 9.67
CA THR A 31 10.42 -14.82 8.91
C THR A 31 11.35 -15.40 7.82
N PHE A 32 12.38 -14.65 7.39
CA PHE A 32 13.29 -15.08 6.33
C PHE A 32 14.42 -16.00 6.79
N GLN A 33 14.68 -16.10 8.09
CA GLN A 33 15.84 -16.83 8.64
C GLN A 33 15.64 -18.36 8.69
N CYS A 34 14.59 -18.87 8.05
CA CYS A 34 14.00 -20.16 8.35
C CYS A 34 14.10 -21.23 7.27
N MET A 35 15.13 -21.17 6.43
CA MET A 35 15.33 -22.16 5.40
C MET A 35 16.81 -22.50 5.35
N ASP A 36 17.25 -23.41 6.22
CA ASP A 36 18.55 -24.10 6.14
C ASP A 36 18.34 -25.56 6.60
N PRO A 37 18.41 -26.57 5.70
CA PRO A 37 18.20 -27.97 6.06
C PRO A 37 19.32 -28.53 6.94
N HIS A 38 20.49 -27.87 7.01
CA HIS A 38 21.56 -28.26 7.93
C HIS A 38 21.40 -27.68 9.35
N LYS A 39 20.37 -26.86 9.59
CA LYS A 39 20.06 -26.24 10.91
C LYS A 39 18.69 -26.59 11.48
N LEU A 40 18.02 -27.63 10.97
CA LEU A 40 16.77 -28.15 11.57
C LEU A 40 16.94 -28.55 13.05
N ASN A 41 18.17 -28.87 13.50
CA ASN A 41 18.44 -29.33 14.85
C ASN A 41 19.34 -28.39 15.69
N ALA A 42 19.63 -27.18 15.23
CA ALA A 42 20.56 -26.27 15.91
C ALA A 42 19.92 -24.89 16.18
N CYS A 43 18.94 -24.85 17.08
CA CYS A 43 18.59 -23.65 17.83
C CYS A 43 19.51 -23.59 19.07
N PRO A 44 20.55 -22.73 19.12
CA PRO A 44 21.52 -22.76 20.22
C PRO A 44 21.06 -21.99 21.46
N ARG A 45 19.87 -21.36 21.45
CA ARG A 45 19.36 -20.56 22.57
C ARG A 45 17.84 -20.71 22.73
N PRO A 46 17.33 -20.92 23.95
CA PRO A 46 15.89 -21.03 24.23
C PRO A 46 15.11 -19.71 24.07
N ASP A 47 15.77 -18.56 23.93
CA ASP A 47 15.13 -17.25 24.13
C ASP A 47 15.07 -16.36 22.87
N SER A 48 15.23 -16.91 21.67
CA SER A 48 15.17 -16.12 20.43
C SER A 48 14.43 -16.82 19.30
N ASP A 49 13.11 -16.58 19.24
CA ASP A 49 12.28 -16.28 18.06
C ASP A 49 12.65 -16.88 16.68
N CYS A 50 13.05 -18.15 16.65
CA CYS A 50 13.26 -18.91 15.43
C CYS A 50 11.95 -19.64 15.08
N LEU A 51 11.05 -19.00 14.30
CA LEU A 51 9.77 -19.58 13.85
C LEU A 51 9.91 -20.68 12.77
N CYS A 52 11.14 -21.13 12.52
CA CYS A 52 11.55 -21.95 11.40
C CYS A 52 11.13 -23.40 11.58
N GLY A 53 9.87 -23.70 11.27
CA GLY A 53 9.23 -25.00 11.49
C GLY A 53 7.85 -24.91 12.16
N LEU A 54 7.45 -23.74 12.65
CA LEU A 54 6.12 -23.50 13.24
C LEU A 54 5.07 -23.10 12.19
N LEU A 55 5.49 -22.49 11.09
CA LEU A 55 4.60 -22.02 10.01
C LEU A 55 4.46 -23.08 8.92
N ARG A 56 3.22 -23.34 8.48
CA ARG A 56 2.95 -24.28 7.37
C ARG A 56 3.05 -23.57 6.03
N THR A 57 4.18 -23.73 5.34
CA THR A 57 4.46 -23.13 4.02
C THR A 57 4.80 -24.15 2.93
N PRO A 58 4.08 -25.28 2.80
CA PRO A 58 4.51 -26.44 1.99
C PRO A 58 4.76 -26.10 0.52
N ASN A 59 4.01 -25.15 -0.06
CA ASN A 59 4.21 -24.74 -1.45
C ASN A 59 5.48 -23.89 -1.65
N ILE A 60 5.85 -23.07 -0.67
CA ILE A 60 7.07 -22.25 -0.73
C ILE A 60 8.30 -23.11 -0.42
N ASP A 61 8.18 -24.03 0.54
CA ASP A 61 9.25 -24.97 0.90
C ASP A 61 9.61 -25.83 -0.32
N ARG A 62 8.59 -26.36 -1.02
CA ARG A 62 8.77 -27.07 -2.30
C ARG A 62 9.48 -26.22 -3.37
N LEU A 63 9.12 -24.94 -3.52
CA LEU A 63 9.81 -24.04 -4.47
C LEU A 63 11.29 -23.82 -4.10
N ALA A 64 11.61 -23.80 -2.80
CA ALA A 64 12.98 -23.68 -2.32
C ALA A 64 13.80 -24.97 -2.51
N GLU A 65 13.16 -26.14 -2.41
CA GLU A 65 13.76 -27.45 -2.66
C GLU A 65 13.99 -27.72 -4.15
N GLU A 66 13.04 -27.33 -5.01
CA GLU A 66 13.12 -27.54 -6.47
C GLU A 66 13.92 -26.43 -7.19
N GLY A 67 14.25 -25.34 -6.51
CA GLY A 67 14.84 -24.13 -7.09
C GLY A 67 16.15 -23.67 -6.45
N VAL A 68 16.44 -22.38 -6.59
CA VAL A 68 17.60 -21.73 -5.95
C VAL A 68 17.12 -20.91 -4.76
N ARG A 69 17.73 -21.14 -3.60
CA ARG A 69 17.50 -20.34 -2.40
C ARG A 69 18.59 -19.29 -2.21
N LEU A 70 18.18 -18.03 -2.18
CA LEU A 70 19.09 -16.90 -1.90
C LEU A 70 19.24 -16.72 -0.38
N THR A 71 20.43 -16.98 0.15
CA THR A 71 20.75 -16.76 1.57
C THR A 71 21.08 -15.31 1.89
N GLN A 72 21.39 -14.50 0.88
CA GLN A 72 21.64 -13.06 1.00
C GLN A 72 20.86 -12.28 -0.08
N HIS A 73 19.55 -12.20 0.06
CA HIS A 73 18.71 -11.36 -0.79
C HIS A 73 18.45 -10.01 -0.12
N LEU A 74 19.13 -8.96 -0.58
CA LEU A 74 19.05 -7.62 0.01
C LEU A 74 18.09 -6.74 -0.79
N ALA A 75 17.07 -6.21 -0.13
CA ALA A 75 16.19 -5.20 -0.71
C ALA A 75 16.92 -3.85 -0.82
N ALA A 76 16.71 -3.13 -1.91
CA ALA A 76 17.37 -1.84 -2.16
C ALA A 76 16.98 -0.74 -1.15
N ALA A 77 15.84 -0.87 -0.48
CA ALA A 77 15.38 0.04 0.55
C ALA A 77 14.49 -0.68 1.59
N PRO A 78 14.41 -0.18 2.83
CA PRO A 78 13.61 -0.77 3.91
C PRO A 78 12.13 -0.32 3.90
N LEU A 79 11.66 0.31 2.82
CA LEU A 79 10.30 0.84 2.69
C LEU A 79 9.64 0.43 1.39
N CYS A 80 8.31 0.35 1.38
CA CYS A 80 7.54 -0.20 0.28
C CYS A 80 7.87 0.44 -1.07
N THR A 81 7.59 1.75 -1.20
CA THR A 81 7.69 2.53 -2.44
C THR A 81 9.12 2.53 -3.03
N PRO A 82 10.18 2.89 -2.28
CA PRO A 82 11.55 2.89 -2.83
C PRO A 82 12.05 1.47 -3.15
N SER A 83 11.68 0.48 -2.34
CA SER A 83 12.08 -0.91 -2.59
C SER A 83 11.40 -1.47 -3.85
N ARG A 84 10.18 -1.04 -4.15
CA ARG A 84 9.41 -1.45 -5.33
C ARG A 84 9.84 -0.70 -6.59
N SER A 85 10.11 0.60 -6.53
CA SER A 85 10.68 1.32 -7.68
C SER A 85 12.01 0.70 -8.09
N SER A 86 12.85 0.37 -7.11
CA SER A 86 14.15 -0.25 -7.39
C SER A 86 14.02 -1.64 -7.99
N PHE A 87 13.04 -2.44 -7.53
CA PHE A 87 12.76 -3.75 -8.11
C PHE A 87 12.25 -3.65 -9.55
N LEU A 88 11.38 -2.68 -9.84
CA LEU A 88 10.80 -2.51 -11.17
C LEU A 88 11.82 -2.00 -12.19
N THR A 89 12.70 -1.10 -11.78
CA THR A 89 13.64 -0.38 -12.68
C THR A 89 15.05 -0.95 -12.69
N GLY A 90 15.42 -1.77 -11.70
CA GLY A 90 16.80 -2.19 -11.48
C GLY A 90 17.74 -1.06 -11.06
N ARG A 91 17.21 0.12 -10.69
CA ARG A 91 17.95 1.33 -10.32
C ARG A 91 17.64 1.69 -8.89
N HIS A 92 18.60 2.26 -8.17
CA HIS A 92 18.31 2.79 -6.84
C HIS A 92 17.21 3.86 -6.88
N SER A 93 16.31 3.83 -5.90
CA SER A 93 15.12 4.68 -5.82
C SER A 93 15.41 6.18 -5.83
N PHE A 94 16.53 6.64 -5.27
CA PHE A 94 16.94 8.04 -5.37
C PHE A 94 17.16 8.52 -6.82
N ARG A 95 17.48 7.62 -7.76
CA ARG A 95 17.67 7.98 -9.18
C ARG A 95 16.37 8.30 -9.90
N SER A 96 15.26 7.74 -9.41
CA SER A 96 13.90 7.98 -9.92
C SER A 96 13.12 8.98 -9.05
N GLY A 97 13.76 9.58 -8.04
CA GLY A 97 13.06 10.46 -7.10
C GLY A 97 12.03 9.75 -6.21
N MET A 98 12.07 8.43 -6.13
CA MET A 98 11.12 7.60 -5.36
C MET A 98 11.54 7.42 -3.90
N GLU A 99 12.25 8.41 -3.36
CA GLU A 99 12.67 8.52 -1.96
C GLU A 99 12.28 9.89 -1.43
N ALA A 100 11.90 9.97 -0.16
CA ALA A 100 11.72 11.23 0.54
C ALA A 100 12.68 11.31 1.73
N HIS A 101 13.14 12.53 1.98
CA HIS A 101 14.03 12.85 3.10
C HIS A 101 13.26 13.33 4.34
N ASP A 102 11.98 13.64 4.21
CA ASP A 102 11.08 14.09 5.28
C ASP A 102 10.06 13.00 5.66
N GLY A 103 9.12 13.34 6.55
CA GLY A 103 8.30 12.37 7.29
C GLY A 103 7.56 11.32 6.45
N TYR A 104 7.22 11.60 5.19
CA TYR A 104 6.49 10.68 4.31
C TYR A 104 7.42 9.94 3.34
N ARG A 105 8.12 8.95 3.87
CA ARG A 105 9.15 8.19 3.13
C ARG A 105 8.62 7.13 2.16
N ALA A 106 7.30 7.00 2.06
CA ALA A 106 6.56 6.21 1.09
C ALA A 106 5.29 6.97 0.74
N LEU A 107 4.70 6.67 -0.42
CA LEU A 107 3.41 7.25 -0.80
C LEU A 107 2.38 6.94 0.29
N GLN A 108 1.47 7.88 0.57
CA GLN A 108 0.48 7.75 1.64
C GLN A 108 -0.97 7.78 1.14
N TRP A 109 -1.17 8.19 -0.11
CA TRP A 109 -2.50 8.48 -0.65
C TRP A 109 -2.60 8.05 -2.11
N ASN A 110 -3.72 7.42 -2.48
CA ASN A 110 -4.04 7.17 -3.89
C ASN A 110 -4.31 8.46 -4.68
N GLY A 111 -4.79 9.50 -3.99
CA GLY A 111 -5.06 10.81 -4.58
C GLY A 111 -3.84 11.73 -4.66
N GLY A 112 -2.66 11.25 -4.28
CA GLY A 112 -1.41 12.02 -4.45
C GLY A 112 -0.92 11.98 -5.88
N SER A 113 -0.25 13.05 -6.31
CA SER A 113 0.35 13.17 -7.66
C SER A 113 1.74 12.53 -7.78
N GLY A 114 2.30 12.01 -6.68
CA GLY A 114 3.61 11.37 -6.67
C GLY A 114 3.53 9.92 -7.11
N GLY A 115 4.46 9.49 -7.96
CA GLY A 115 4.57 8.11 -8.43
C GLY A 115 5.81 7.85 -9.26
N LEU A 116 5.94 6.62 -9.75
CA LEU A 116 7.08 6.21 -10.59
C LEU A 116 7.09 7.06 -11.87
N PRO A 117 8.16 7.83 -12.14
CA PRO A 117 8.20 8.70 -13.31
C PRO A 117 7.97 7.96 -14.62
N GLU A 118 7.26 8.58 -15.56
CA GLU A 118 6.94 7.99 -16.87
C GLU A 118 8.18 7.66 -17.70
N ASN A 119 9.29 8.37 -17.46
CA ASN A 119 10.57 8.14 -18.13
C ASN A 119 11.37 6.95 -17.57
N GLU A 120 10.94 6.36 -16.45
CA GLU A 120 11.58 5.16 -15.91
C GLU A 120 11.10 3.91 -16.64
N THR A 121 12.05 3.11 -17.11
CA THR A 121 11.75 1.86 -17.82
C THR A 121 11.73 0.70 -16.83
N THR A 122 10.60 0.02 -16.74
CA THR A 122 10.45 -1.18 -15.90
C THR A 122 10.90 -2.43 -16.65
N PHE A 123 11.26 -3.49 -15.92
CA PHE A 123 11.48 -4.80 -16.53
C PHE A 123 10.22 -5.30 -17.26
N ALA A 124 9.02 -4.92 -16.80
CA ALA A 124 7.76 -5.30 -17.44
C ALA A 124 7.66 -4.69 -18.85
N ARG A 125 7.99 -3.39 -19.01
CA ARG A 125 8.05 -2.74 -20.33
C ARG A 125 9.06 -3.39 -21.25
N ILE A 126 10.23 -3.77 -20.73
CA ILE A 126 11.25 -4.48 -21.53
C ILE A 126 10.70 -5.82 -22.02
N LEU A 127 10.05 -6.60 -21.16
CA LEU A 127 9.46 -7.89 -21.52
C LEU A 127 8.27 -7.75 -22.48
N GLN A 128 7.41 -6.76 -22.25
CA GLN A 128 6.29 -6.42 -23.13
C GLN A 128 6.79 -6.13 -24.55
N GLN A 129 7.88 -5.36 -24.70
CA GLN A 129 8.52 -5.09 -26.00
C GLN A 129 9.12 -6.35 -26.66
N GLN A 130 9.45 -7.38 -25.88
CA GLN A 130 9.88 -8.69 -26.39
C GLN A 130 8.70 -9.64 -26.68
N GLY A 131 7.46 -9.17 -26.57
CA GLY A 131 6.26 -9.96 -26.87
C GLY A 131 5.76 -10.85 -25.72
N TYR A 132 6.18 -10.59 -24.48
CA TYR A 132 5.58 -11.22 -23.31
C TYR A 132 4.23 -10.57 -22.98
N ALA A 133 3.26 -11.39 -22.57
CA ALA A 133 2.06 -10.94 -21.90
C ALA A 133 2.39 -10.61 -20.43
N THR A 134 2.16 -9.37 -20.03
CA THR A 134 2.60 -8.84 -18.73
C THR A 134 1.43 -8.53 -17.79
N GLY A 135 1.39 -9.20 -16.63
CA GLY A 135 0.31 -9.03 -15.64
C GLY A 135 0.85 -8.67 -14.26
N LEU A 136 0.23 -7.67 -13.61
CA LEU A 136 0.48 -7.35 -12.21
C LEU A 136 -0.74 -7.72 -11.37
N ILE A 137 -0.55 -8.64 -10.43
CA ILE A 137 -1.58 -9.03 -9.45
C ILE A 137 -1.14 -8.63 -8.04
N GLY A 138 -1.97 -7.86 -7.35
CA GLY A 138 -1.75 -7.43 -5.97
C GLY A 138 -1.34 -5.97 -5.81
N LYS A 139 -0.31 -5.72 -4.99
CA LYS A 139 0.10 -4.37 -4.57
C LYS A 139 1.01 -3.70 -5.59
N TRP A 140 0.64 -2.50 -6.04
CA TRP A 140 1.46 -1.60 -6.85
C TRP A 140 2.34 -0.69 -5.98
N HIS A 141 1.73 0.32 -5.35
CA HIS A 141 2.32 1.31 -4.44
C HIS A 141 3.35 2.28 -5.06
N GLN A 142 3.17 2.60 -6.35
CA GLN A 142 4.03 3.53 -7.10
C GLN A 142 3.26 4.71 -7.71
N GLY A 143 2.13 5.11 -7.12
CA GLY A 143 1.29 6.20 -7.61
C GLY A 143 0.22 5.71 -8.59
N VAL A 144 -0.71 6.61 -8.94
CA VAL A 144 -1.79 6.32 -9.89
C VAL A 144 -1.86 7.40 -10.95
N ASN A 145 -2.07 8.65 -10.53
CA ASN A 145 -2.32 9.80 -11.40
C ASN A 145 -1.29 10.91 -11.16
N CYS A 146 -1.20 11.86 -12.09
CA CYS A 146 -0.31 13.02 -12.02
C CYS A 146 -1.11 14.30 -11.77
N GLU A 147 -1.74 14.84 -12.81
CA GLU A 147 -2.41 16.14 -12.81
C GLU A 147 -3.94 15.99 -12.71
N SER A 148 -4.48 14.94 -13.32
CA SER A 148 -5.92 14.70 -13.41
C SER A 148 -6.28 13.30 -12.90
N ARG A 149 -7.52 13.13 -12.44
CA ARG A 149 -7.99 11.84 -11.89
C ARG A 149 -8.05 10.68 -12.90
N THR A 150 -7.82 10.97 -14.18
CA THR A 150 -8.01 10.06 -15.32
C THR A 150 -6.77 9.90 -16.19
N ASP A 151 -5.66 10.60 -15.88
CA ASP A 151 -4.44 10.50 -16.70
C ASP A 151 -3.70 9.19 -16.48
N HIS A 152 -3.83 8.59 -15.30
CA HIS A 152 -3.23 7.32 -14.92
C HIS A 152 -1.71 7.26 -15.17
N CYS A 153 -1.00 8.38 -15.20
CA CYS A 153 0.40 8.45 -15.64
C CYS A 153 1.34 7.46 -14.90
N HIS A 154 1.05 7.16 -13.63
CA HIS A 154 1.84 6.28 -12.76
C HIS A 154 1.22 4.88 -12.61
N HIS A 155 0.11 4.62 -13.29
CA HIS A 155 -0.63 3.36 -13.21
C HIS A 155 0.18 2.21 -13.84
N PRO A 156 0.07 0.96 -13.35
CA PRO A 156 0.83 -0.18 -13.89
C PRO A 156 0.75 -0.33 -15.41
N LEU A 157 -0.42 -0.05 -16.01
CA LEU A 157 -0.62 -0.13 -17.45
C LEU A 157 0.27 0.85 -18.24
N ASN A 158 0.58 2.00 -17.65
CA ASN A 158 1.52 2.97 -18.22
C ASN A 158 2.99 2.66 -17.90
N HIS A 159 3.26 1.53 -17.23
CA HIS A 159 4.60 1.02 -16.92
C HIS A 159 4.84 -0.40 -17.43
N GLY A 160 4.17 -0.79 -18.53
CA GLY A 160 4.47 -2.00 -19.27
C GLY A 160 3.83 -3.27 -18.74
N PHE A 161 2.71 -3.14 -18.02
CA PHE A 161 1.81 -4.25 -17.70
C PHE A 161 0.56 -4.19 -18.59
N ASP A 162 0.25 -5.25 -19.31
CA ASP A 162 -0.98 -5.37 -20.12
C ASP A 162 -2.23 -5.55 -19.24
N TYR A 163 -2.06 -6.10 -18.04
CA TYR A 163 -3.14 -6.36 -17.09
C TYR A 163 -2.77 -5.97 -15.67
N PHE A 164 -3.73 -5.38 -14.96
CA PHE A 164 -3.62 -5.12 -13.52
C PHE A 164 -4.87 -5.59 -12.79
N TYR A 165 -4.68 -6.35 -11.72
CA TYR A 165 -5.71 -6.57 -10.71
C TYR A 165 -5.13 -6.45 -9.31
N GLY A 166 -5.63 -5.52 -8.52
CA GLY A 166 -5.24 -5.42 -7.11
C GLY A 166 -5.33 -4.01 -6.58
N MET A 167 -4.39 -3.68 -5.68
CA MET A 167 -4.42 -2.46 -4.89
C MET A 167 -3.37 -1.47 -5.43
N PRO A 168 -3.79 -0.28 -5.88
CA PRO A 168 -2.85 0.76 -6.31
C PRO A 168 -1.96 1.26 -5.15
N PHE A 169 -2.51 1.23 -3.93
CA PHE A 169 -1.84 1.62 -2.68
C PHE A 169 -1.26 0.44 -1.89
N THR A 170 -0.87 0.66 -0.63
CA THR A 170 -0.58 -0.37 0.36
C THR A 170 -1.76 -0.70 1.26
N LEU A 171 -1.69 -1.87 1.91
CA LEU A 171 -2.60 -2.26 2.96
C LEU A 171 -2.09 -1.57 4.20
N VAL A 172 -2.91 -0.68 4.75
CA VAL A 172 -2.68 0.03 6.01
C VAL A 172 -3.72 -0.42 7.03
N ASN A 173 -3.47 -0.18 8.31
CA ASN A 173 -4.45 -0.53 9.34
C ASN A 173 -5.82 0.14 9.12
N ASP A 174 -5.87 1.33 8.49
CA ASP A 174 -7.13 2.01 8.14
C ASP A 174 -8.07 1.18 7.25
N CYS A 175 -7.57 0.13 6.59
CA CYS A 175 -8.39 -0.78 5.78
C CYS A 175 -9.17 -1.79 6.63
N ASP A 176 -8.74 -2.04 7.86
CA ASP A 176 -9.38 -2.92 8.84
C ASP A 176 -10.03 -2.07 9.95
N PRO A 177 -11.38 -2.03 10.04
CA PRO A 177 -12.07 -1.25 11.07
C PRO A 177 -11.79 -1.72 12.51
N GLY A 178 -11.25 -2.93 12.70
CA GLY A 178 -10.85 -3.44 14.01
C GLY A 178 -9.47 -2.95 14.49
N ARG A 179 -8.72 -2.23 13.65
CA ARG A 179 -7.36 -1.79 13.95
C ARG A 179 -7.24 -0.30 14.18
N PRO A 180 -6.24 0.13 14.99
CA PRO A 180 -5.99 1.54 15.18
C PRO A 180 -5.54 2.19 13.85
N PRO A 181 -5.96 3.43 13.57
CA PRO A 181 -5.59 4.10 12.34
C PRO A 181 -4.07 4.35 12.24
N GLU A 182 -3.51 4.25 11.04
CA GLU A 182 -2.06 4.34 10.79
C GLU A 182 -1.71 5.64 10.03
N VAL A 183 -2.41 5.92 8.93
CA VAL A 183 -2.10 7.07 8.05
C VAL A 183 -2.32 8.39 8.79
N ASP A 184 -1.31 9.22 8.99
CA ASP A 184 -1.46 10.51 9.70
C ASP A 184 -2.09 10.39 11.09
N ALA A 185 -1.89 9.25 11.79
CA ALA A 185 -2.53 8.99 13.08
C ALA A 185 -2.26 10.09 14.13
N SER A 186 -1.02 10.61 14.18
CA SER A 186 -0.64 11.68 15.10
C SER A 186 -1.33 13.01 14.78
N THR A 187 -1.40 13.37 13.49
CA THR A 187 -2.10 14.57 13.01
C THR A 187 -3.59 14.47 13.30
N ARG A 188 -4.22 13.32 13.01
CA ARG A 188 -5.64 13.07 13.30
C ARG A 188 -5.94 13.18 14.79
N ALA A 189 -5.09 12.60 15.65
CA ALA A 189 -5.25 12.71 17.10
C ALA A 189 -5.18 14.17 17.59
N ARG A 190 -4.23 14.97 17.07
CA ARG A 190 -4.13 16.41 17.39
C ARG A 190 -5.37 17.19 16.94
N LEU A 191 -5.84 16.95 15.72
CA LEU A 191 -7.04 17.59 15.18
C LEU A 191 -8.30 17.25 16.00
N TRP A 192 -8.42 15.99 16.43
CA TRP A 192 -9.48 15.56 17.34
C TRP A 192 -9.43 16.30 18.66
N PHE A 193 -8.25 16.35 19.28
CA PHE A 193 -8.02 17.05 20.53
C PHE A 193 -8.36 18.55 20.42
N TYR A 194 -7.89 19.24 19.38
CA TYR A 194 -8.20 20.66 19.16
C TYR A 194 -9.69 20.91 18.95
N THR A 195 -10.38 20.02 18.22
CA THR A 195 -11.84 20.09 18.06
C THR A 195 -12.55 19.98 19.40
N GLN A 196 -12.16 19.01 20.24
CA GLN A 196 -12.74 18.81 21.58
C GLN A 196 -12.53 20.03 22.48
N VAL A 197 -11.30 20.55 22.55
CA VAL A 197 -10.98 21.74 23.36
C VAL A 197 -11.78 22.96 22.87
N ALA A 198 -11.86 23.19 21.56
CA ALA A 198 -12.61 24.30 21.00
C ALA A 198 -14.13 24.16 21.26
N ALA A 199 -14.69 22.96 21.09
CA ALA A 199 -16.10 22.68 21.38
C ALA A 199 -16.44 22.88 22.86
N LEU A 200 -15.59 22.39 23.77
CA LEU A 200 -15.74 22.61 25.21
C LEU A 200 -15.63 24.09 25.58
N GLY A 201 -14.75 24.84 24.92
CA GLY A 201 -14.65 26.29 25.08
C GLY A 201 -15.95 27.01 24.70
N VAL A 202 -16.52 26.69 23.53
CA VAL A 202 -17.81 27.25 23.08
C VAL A 202 -18.94 26.86 24.03
N LEU A 203 -18.99 25.61 24.48
CA LEU A 203 -19.99 25.12 25.44
C LEU A 203 -19.89 25.86 26.78
N THR A 204 -18.68 26.08 27.28
CA THR A 204 -18.44 26.81 28.53
C THR A 204 -18.88 28.27 28.41
N ILE A 205 -18.60 28.94 27.29
CA ILE A 205 -19.08 30.32 27.05
C ILE A 205 -20.61 30.36 26.95
N ALA A 206 -21.22 29.39 26.28
CA ALA A 206 -22.67 29.29 26.16
C ALA A 206 -23.35 29.10 27.53
N LEU A 207 -22.82 28.19 28.37
CA LEU A 207 -23.29 27.97 29.73
C LEU A 207 -23.07 29.20 30.62
N GLY A 208 -21.88 29.80 30.58
CA GLY A 208 -21.58 31.03 31.31
C GLY A 208 -22.50 32.19 30.93
N LYS A 209 -22.91 32.27 29.67
CA LYS A 209 -23.94 33.21 29.20
C LYS A 209 -25.33 32.88 29.77
N ILE A 210 -25.76 31.61 29.74
CA ILE A 210 -27.07 31.18 30.24
C ILE A 210 -27.19 31.44 31.75
N CYS A 211 -26.14 31.17 32.50
CA CYS A 211 -26.09 31.39 33.95
C CYS A 211 -25.87 32.88 34.33
N GLY A 212 -25.71 33.77 33.36
CA GLY A 212 -25.50 35.21 33.61
C GLY A 212 -24.10 35.60 34.11
N LEU A 213 -23.13 34.68 34.08
CA LEU A 213 -21.75 34.93 34.51
C LEU A 213 -20.94 35.74 33.49
N ILE A 214 -21.29 35.66 32.20
CA ILE A 214 -20.53 36.29 31.11
C ILE A 214 -21.48 37.03 30.16
N SER A 215 -21.16 38.30 29.87
CA SER A 215 -21.93 39.16 28.95
C SER A 215 -21.42 39.08 27.51
N VAL A 216 -21.73 37.99 26.80
CA VAL A 216 -21.41 37.81 25.37
C VAL A 216 -22.70 37.79 24.53
N PRO A 217 -22.79 38.42 23.34
CA PRO A 217 -23.98 38.31 22.49
C PRO A 217 -24.14 36.89 21.91
N TRP A 218 -25.38 36.40 21.79
CA TRP A 218 -25.66 35.06 21.21
C TRP A 218 -25.10 34.90 19.79
N LYS A 219 -25.05 35.99 19.01
CA LYS A 219 -24.43 36.00 17.66
C LYS A 219 -22.96 35.60 17.69
N ALA A 220 -22.20 36.04 18.70
CA ALA A 220 -20.79 35.68 18.84
C ALA A 220 -20.62 34.20 19.23
N VAL A 221 -21.49 33.68 20.10
CA VAL A 221 -21.51 32.25 20.48
C VAL A 221 -21.83 31.37 19.27
N LEU A 222 -22.86 31.73 18.50
CA LEU A 222 -23.23 31.01 17.28
C LEU A 222 -22.15 31.12 16.19
N GLY A 223 -21.50 32.27 16.07
CA GLY A 223 -20.35 32.45 15.18
C GLY A 223 -19.18 31.54 15.55
N ALA A 224 -18.82 31.50 16.83
CA ALA A 224 -17.76 30.61 17.33
C ALA A 224 -18.12 29.12 17.12
N ALA A 225 -19.36 28.72 17.42
CA ALA A 225 -19.84 27.37 17.17
C ALA A 225 -19.75 27.00 15.68
N SER A 226 -20.15 27.91 14.79
CA SER A 226 -20.07 27.71 13.34
C SER A 226 -18.63 27.56 12.86
N LEU A 227 -17.69 28.35 13.40
CA LEU A 227 -16.27 28.23 13.08
C LEU A 227 -15.70 26.88 13.54
N VAL A 228 -16.03 26.42 14.75
CA VAL A 228 -15.61 25.10 15.23
C VAL A 228 -16.20 23.97 14.38
N PHE A 229 -17.47 24.10 13.98
CA PHE A 229 -18.11 23.14 13.08
C PHE A 229 -17.46 23.11 11.70
N LEU A 230 -17.19 24.27 11.09
CA LEU A 230 -16.49 24.36 9.81
C LEU A 230 -15.08 23.79 9.88
N PHE A 231 -14.36 24.08 10.98
CA PHE A 231 -13.04 23.48 11.23
C PHE A 231 -13.15 21.95 11.29
N PHE A 232 -14.08 21.42 12.08
CA PHE A 232 -14.34 19.98 12.19
C PHE A 232 -14.65 19.35 10.84
N VAL A 233 -15.63 19.88 10.12
CA VAL A 233 -16.04 19.37 8.81
C VAL A 233 -14.88 19.41 7.82
N SER A 234 -14.10 20.50 7.80
CA SER A 234 -12.97 20.65 6.88
C SER A 234 -11.93 19.56 7.07
N TRP A 235 -11.48 19.32 8.31
CA TRP A 235 -10.43 18.34 8.52
C TRP A 235 -11.00 16.90 8.49
N TYR A 236 -12.23 16.69 8.97
CA TYR A 236 -12.89 15.38 8.93
C TYR A 236 -13.19 14.93 7.50
N ALA A 237 -13.52 15.84 6.58
CA ALA A 237 -13.69 15.51 5.17
C ALA A 237 -12.41 14.94 4.53
N SER A 238 -11.24 15.43 4.95
CA SER A 238 -9.94 14.94 4.47
C SER A 238 -9.54 13.60 5.10
N PHE A 239 -9.75 13.44 6.41
CA PHE A 239 -9.17 12.32 7.18
C PHE A 239 -10.18 11.28 7.69
N GLY A 240 -11.47 11.61 7.75
CA GLY A 240 -12.53 10.71 8.22
C GLY A 240 -12.86 9.60 7.22
N PHE A 241 -12.50 9.78 5.95
CA PHE A 241 -12.83 8.86 4.86
C PHE A 241 -11.60 8.12 4.29
N VAL A 242 -10.47 8.08 5.01
CA VAL A 242 -9.22 7.42 4.57
C VAL A 242 -9.48 6.01 4.04
N ARG A 243 -10.25 5.20 4.76
CA ARG A 243 -10.60 3.83 4.36
C ARG A 243 -11.28 3.80 2.98
N ARG A 244 -12.24 4.68 2.73
CA ARG A 244 -12.95 4.75 1.45
C ARG A 244 -12.01 5.18 0.32
N TRP A 245 -11.09 6.12 0.57
CA TRP A 245 -10.23 6.67 -0.48
C TRP A 245 -9.00 5.82 -0.80
N ASN A 246 -8.37 5.21 0.20
CA ASN A 246 -7.10 4.50 0.04
C ASN A 246 -7.25 2.98 -0.06
N CYS A 247 -8.28 2.39 0.53
CA CYS A 247 -8.47 0.94 0.55
C CYS A 247 -9.38 0.51 -0.61
N ILE A 248 -8.82 0.43 -1.80
CA ILE A 248 -9.56 0.11 -3.03
C ILE A 248 -8.92 -1.05 -3.78
N LEU A 249 -9.74 -1.82 -4.51
CA LEU A 249 -9.27 -2.74 -5.54
C LEU A 249 -9.62 -2.18 -6.92
N MET A 250 -8.68 -2.37 -7.84
CA MET A 250 -8.79 -1.97 -9.22
C MET A 250 -8.58 -3.17 -10.14
N ARG A 251 -9.29 -3.16 -11.25
CA ARG A 251 -9.00 -3.98 -12.43
C ARG A 251 -8.72 -3.02 -13.57
N ASN A 252 -7.49 -3.00 -14.06
CA ASN A 252 -7.01 -1.98 -14.98
C ASN A 252 -7.33 -0.59 -14.40
N HIS A 253 -7.99 0.30 -15.16
CA HIS A 253 -8.34 1.64 -14.69
C HIS A 253 -9.61 1.70 -13.83
N ASP A 254 -10.38 0.61 -13.75
CA ASP A 254 -11.67 0.60 -13.08
C ASP A 254 -11.55 0.18 -11.62
N VAL A 255 -12.22 0.90 -10.72
CA VAL A 255 -12.35 0.52 -9.31
C VAL A 255 -13.41 -0.57 -9.17
N THR A 256 -12.99 -1.78 -8.82
CA THR A 256 -13.90 -2.93 -8.67
C THR A 256 -14.48 -3.04 -7.26
N GLU A 257 -13.75 -2.58 -6.24
CA GLU A 257 -14.20 -2.65 -4.85
C GLU A 257 -13.72 -1.44 -4.06
N GLN A 258 -14.65 -0.80 -3.34
CA GLN A 258 -14.37 0.36 -2.50
C GLN A 258 -15.44 0.44 -1.38
N PRO A 259 -15.07 0.52 -0.09
CA PRO A 259 -13.77 0.07 0.41
C PRO A 259 -13.59 -1.44 0.16
N MET A 260 -12.34 -1.86 0.03
CA MET A 260 -11.93 -3.25 -0.06
C MET A 260 -12.37 -4.07 1.17
N VAL A 261 -12.82 -5.30 0.95
CA VAL A 261 -13.10 -6.31 2.00
C VAL A 261 -11.94 -7.29 2.13
N LEU A 262 -11.17 -7.15 3.20
CA LEU A 262 -9.87 -7.82 3.39
C LEU A 262 -9.95 -9.35 3.35
N GLU A 263 -11.05 -9.92 3.87
CA GLU A 263 -11.28 -11.37 3.96
C GLU A 263 -11.36 -12.04 2.59
N ARG A 264 -11.80 -11.29 1.56
CA ARG A 264 -11.96 -11.83 0.20
C ARG A 264 -10.78 -11.49 -0.71
N THR A 265 -10.04 -10.43 -0.40
CA THR A 265 -8.97 -9.89 -1.25
C THR A 265 -7.96 -10.94 -1.69
N ALA A 266 -7.46 -11.76 -0.76
CA ALA A 266 -6.45 -12.78 -1.08
C ALA A 266 -6.98 -13.85 -2.05
N HIS A 267 -8.23 -14.30 -1.84
CA HIS A 267 -8.87 -15.28 -2.71
C HIS A 267 -9.11 -14.72 -4.11
N LEU A 268 -9.62 -13.48 -4.20
CA LEU A 268 -9.85 -12.82 -5.49
C LEU A 268 -8.54 -12.61 -6.26
N MET A 269 -7.47 -12.18 -5.59
CA MET A 269 -6.15 -12.05 -6.22
C MET A 269 -5.62 -13.39 -6.73
N LEU A 270 -5.82 -14.48 -5.99
CA LEU A 270 -5.44 -15.81 -6.44
C LEU A 270 -6.24 -16.25 -7.68
N GLN A 271 -7.56 -16.06 -7.67
CA GLN A 271 -8.41 -16.37 -8.83
C GLN A 271 -8.00 -15.58 -10.08
N GLU A 272 -7.70 -14.29 -9.92
CA GLU A 272 -7.26 -13.42 -11.01
C GLU A 272 -5.87 -13.84 -11.53
N ALA A 273 -4.97 -14.25 -10.65
CA ALA A 273 -3.67 -14.78 -11.07
C ALA A 273 -3.81 -16.07 -11.88
N VAL A 274 -4.63 -17.03 -11.42
CA VAL A 274 -4.90 -18.28 -12.15
C VAL A 274 -5.58 -17.99 -13.49
N SER A 275 -6.63 -17.15 -13.49
CA SER A 275 -7.32 -16.75 -14.73
C SER A 275 -6.41 -16.04 -15.73
N TYR A 276 -5.44 -15.25 -15.26
CA TYR A 276 -4.49 -14.59 -16.15
C TYR A 276 -3.49 -15.59 -16.77
N ILE A 277 -3.07 -16.61 -16.00
CA ILE A 277 -2.17 -17.68 -16.46
C ILE A 277 -2.82 -18.57 -17.51
N GLU A 278 -4.13 -18.82 -17.41
CA GLU A 278 -4.85 -19.74 -18.28
C GLU A 278 -5.25 -19.14 -19.65
N ARG A 279 -5.07 -17.82 -19.86
CA ARG A 279 -5.38 -17.12 -21.12
C ARG A 279 -4.26 -17.26 -22.15
#